data_AF-A0A5E8VF74-F1
#
_entry.id   AF-A0A5E8VF74-F1
#
_cell.length_a   1.000
_cell.length_b   1.000
_cell.length_c   1.000
_cell.angle_alpha   90.00
_cell.angle_beta   90.00
_cell.angle_gamma   90.00
#
_symmetry.space_group_name_H-M   'P 1'
#
loop_
_entity.id
_entity.type
_entity.pdbx_description
1 polymer ?
#
loop_
_entity_poly.entity_id
_entity_poly.type
_entity_poly.pdbx_seq_one_letter_code
_entity_poly.pdbx_strand_id
1 'polypeptide(L)'
;MDRFWSKVEKTDGCWNWIGAIHPKGYGLLTMDKKSHRVHRLSYQLSNGSIPLGMHVLHECDNRRCVNPGHLFIGTNADNMADKVSKGRQSRKLSDEDVLAIRSAKGIPQHALAKQYGVDQSHISRIRSGHRNGRILREKNQ
;
A
#
# COMPACT_ATOMS: atom_id res chain seq x y z
N MET A 1 -17.45 20.05 -6.90
CA MET A 1 -16.03 20.04 -7.31
C MET A 1 -15.16 20.81 -6.33
N ASP A 2 -15.65 21.94 -5.80
CA ASP A 2 -14.91 22.83 -4.88
C ASP A 2 -14.42 22.16 -3.59
N ARG A 3 -15.17 21.17 -3.09
CA ARG A 3 -14.81 20.40 -1.89
C ARG A 3 -13.57 19.51 -2.08
N PHE A 4 -13.23 19.15 -3.32
CA PHE A 4 -12.03 18.37 -3.60
C PHE A 4 -10.81 19.27 -3.51
N TRP A 5 -10.73 20.30 -4.36
CA TRP A 5 -9.55 21.16 -4.47
C TRP A 5 -9.27 21.99 -3.23
N SER A 6 -10.29 22.32 -2.43
CA SER A 6 -10.12 22.95 -1.10
C SER A 6 -9.38 22.09 -0.08
N LYS A 7 -9.22 20.78 -0.32
CA LYS A 7 -8.49 19.84 0.54
C LYS A 7 -7.19 19.36 -0.08
N VAL A 8 -6.63 20.15 -1.00
CA VAL A 8 -5.38 19.87 -1.68
C VAL A 8 -4.39 20.96 -1.34
N GLU A 9 -3.33 20.58 -0.64
CA GLU A 9 -2.15 21.41 -0.45
C GLU A 9 -1.26 21.26 -1.70
N LYS A 10 -1.14 22.33 -2.48
CA LYS A 10 -0.32 22.32 -3.70
C LYS A 10 1.11 22.77 -3.37
N THR A 11 2.07 22.01 -3.87
CA THR A 11 3.50 22.36 -3.89
C THR A 11 4.01 22.27 -5.32
N ASP A 12 5.26 22.66 -5.56
CA ASP A 12 5.92 22.54 -6.87
C ASP A 12 6.04 21.08 -7.36
N GLY A 13 5.97 20.11 -6.44
CA GLY A 13 5.96 18.69 -6.77
C GLY A 13 4.60 18.03 -6.52
N CYS A 14 4.46 17.40 -5.36
CA CYS A 14 3.23 16.69 -5.03
C CYS A 14 2.13 17.65 -4.58
N TRP A 15 0.91 17.42 -5.06
CA TRP A 15 -0.29 18.07 -4.53
C TRP A 15 -0.90 17.12 -3.50
N ASN A 16 -0.74 17.42 -2.22
CA ASN A 16 -1.06 16.49 -1.15
C ASN A 16 -2.51 16.63 -0.70
N TRP A 17 -3.21 15.50 -0.64
CA TRP A 17 -4.51 15.43 0.02
C TRP A 17 -4.36 15.58 1.54
N ILE A 18 -5.03 16.58 2.12
CA ILE A 18 -5.02 16.86 3.56
C ILE A 18 -6.29 16.40 4.28
N GLY A 19 -7.19 15.71 3.56
CA GLY A 19 -8.42 15.15 4.14
C GLY A 19 -8.24 13.75 4.73
N ALA A 20 -9.33 12.98 4.77
CA ALA A 20 -9.33 11.62 5.34
C ALA A 20 -8.34 10.70 4.63
N ILE A 21 -7.63 9.87 5.41
CA ILE A 21 -6.60 8.94 4.93
C ILE A 21 -6.98 7.51 5.32
N HIS A 22 -6.95 6.61 4.34
CA HIS A 22 -7.12 5.18 4.57
C HIS A 22 -5.92 4.59 5.35
N PRO A 23 -6.08 3.52 6.15
CA PRO A 23 -4.95 2.90 6.88
C PRO A 23 -3.76 2.49 6.00
N LYS A 24 -3.98 2.25 4.70
CA LYS A 24 -2.95 2.01 3.68
C LYS A 24 -2.31 3.29 3.11
N GLY A 25 -2.56 4.47 3.66
CA GLY A 25 -1.95 5.75 3.28
C GLY A 25 -2.62 6.50 2.12
N TYR A 26 -3.64 5.94 1.48
CA TYR A 26 -4.34 6.58 0.37
C TYR A 26 -5.39 7.58 0.86
N GLY A 27 -5.45 8.77 0.23
CA GLY A 27 -6.51 9.73 0.51
C GLY A 27 -7.90 9.23 0.12
N LEU A 28 -8.89 9.67 0.89
CA LEU A 28 -10.31 9.35 0.76
C LEU A 28 -11.16 10.62 0.75
N LEU A 29 -12.20 10.61 -0.08
CA LEU A 29 -13.27 11.60 -0.07
C LEU A 29 -14.62 10.88 -0.13
N THR A 30 -15.50 11.18 0.82
CA THR A 30 -16.87 10.66 0.83
C THR A 30 -17.81 11.62 0.09
N MET A 31 -18.48 11.12 -0.94
CA MET A 31 -19.51 11.81 -1.72
C MET A 31 -20.68 10.85 -1.91
N ASP A 32 -21.92 11.32 -1.75
CA ASP A 32 -23.14 10.49 -1.92
C ASP A 32 -23.11 9.18 -1.13
N LYS A 33 -22.64 9.26 0.13
CA LYS A 33 -22.47 8.12 1.06
C LYS A 33 -21.48 7.05 0.57
N LYS A 34 -20.71 7.32 -0.49
CA LYS A 34 -19.68 6.43 -1.04
C LYS A 34 -18.29 7.02 -0.81
N SER A 35 -17.33 6.16 -0.47
CA SER A 35 -15.94 6.56 -0.27
C SER A 35 -15.14 6.36 -1.56
N HIS A 36 -14.50 7.43 -2.03
CA HIS A 36 -13.74 7.45 -3.26
C HIS A 36 -12.25 7.66 -2.98
N ARG A 37 -11.39 6.97 -3.75
CA ARG A 37 -9.94 7.21 -3.75
C ARG A 37 -9.65 8.54 -4.45
N VAL A 38 -8.98 9.45 -3.75
CA VAL A 38 -8.80 10.84 -4.24
C VAL A 38 -7.89 10.94 -5.46
N HIS A 39 -6.89 10.07 -5.60
CA HIS A 39 -6.05 10.05 -6.81
C HIS A 39 -6.87 9.66 -8.06
N ARG A 40 -7.79 8.69 -7.93
CA ARG A 40 -8.70 8.32 -9.03
C ARG A 40 -9.64 9.47 -9.38
N LEU A 41 -10.19 10.14 -8.37
CA LEU A 41 -11.00 11.34 -8.60
C LEU A 41 -10.20 12.42 -9.32
N SER A 42 -8.97 12.73 -8.87
CA SER A 42 -8.15 13.76 -9.50
C SER A 42 -7.87 13.45 -10.97
N TYR A 43 -7.53 12.20 -11.29
CA TYR A 43 -7.38 11.75 -12.67
C TYR A 43 -8.70 11.95 -13.44
N GLN A 44 -9.84 11.55 -12.88
CA GLN A 44 -11.12 11.69 -13.56
C GLN A 44 -11.53 13.13 -13.83
N LEU A 45 -11.22 14.04 -12.91
CA LEU A 45 -11.49 15.47 -13.05
C LEU A 45 -10.63 16.13 -14.13
N SER A 46 -9.43 15.60 -14.39
CA SER A 46 -8.45 16.24 -15.27
C SER A 46 -8.38 15.58 -16.65
N ASN A 47 -8.51 14.25 -16.71
CA ASN A 47 -8.29 13.43 -17.90
C ASN A 47 -9.56 12.67 -18.36
N GLY A 48 -10.64 12.67 -17.57
CA GLY A 48 -11.88 11.98 -17.90
C GLY A 48 -11.96 10.53 -17.41
N SER A 49 -12.74 9.69 -18.09
CA SER A 49 -13.07 8.35 -17.58
C SER A 49 -11.84 7.44 -17.45
N ILE A 50 -11.85 6.59 -16.41
CA ILE A 50 -10.86 5.52 -16.23
C ILE A 50 -11.40 4.31 -17.00
N PRO A 51 -10.67 3.77 -18.00
CA PRO A 51 -11.13 2.60 -18.75
C PRO A 51 -11.37 1.39 -17.84
N LEU A 52 -12.26 0.49 -18.26
CA LEU A 52 -12.55 -0.73 -17.49
C LEU A 52 -11.29 -1.58 -17.33
N GLY A 53 -11.06 -2.09 -16.12
CA GLY A 53 -9.88 -2.90 -15.80
C GLY A 53 -8.59 -2.11 -15.56
N MET A 54 -8.61 -0.79 -15.77
CA MET A 54 -7.45 0.08 -15.57
C MET A 54 -7.37 0.69 -14.15
N HIS A 55 -6.15 0.97 -13.75
CA HIS A 55 -5.79 1.60 -12.48
C HIS A 55 -5.16 2.96 -12.72
N VAL A 56 -5.30 3.85 -11.73
CA VAL A 56 -4.58 5.12 -11.69
C VAL A 56 -3.38 4.91 -10.77
N LEU A 57 -2.19 5.05 -11.33
CA LEU A 57 -0.91 4.81 -10.67
C LEU A 57 -0.18 6.13 -10.40
N HIS A 58 0.69 6.12 -9.39
CA HIS A 58 1.52 7.26 -9.01
C HIS A 58 2.93 7.09 -9.55
N GLU A 59 3.44 8.09 -10.25
CA GLU A 59 4.86 8.14 -10.62
C GLU A 59 5.74 8.47 -9.40
N CYS A 60 5.28 9.44 -8.59
CA CYS A 60 5.98 9.99 -7.43
C CYS A 60 5.99 9.11 -6.16
N ASP A 61 5.38 7.92 -6.18
CA ASP A 61 5.23 7.00 -5.03
C ASP A 61 4.58 7.57 -3.75
N ASN A 62 4.03 8.78 -3.83
CA ASN A 62 3.30 9.42 -2.75
C ASN A 62 1.79 9.12 -2.85
N ARG A 63 1.29 8.24 -1.97
CA ARG A 63 -0.12 7.79 -1.95
C ARG A 63 -1.13 8.91 -1.66
N ARG A 64 -0.68 10.06 -1.14
CA ARG A 64 -1.52 11.25 -0.88
C ARG A 64 -1.52 12.22 -2.05
N CYS A 65 -0.62 12.04 -3.03
CA CYS A 65 -0.54 12.92 -4.18
C CYS A 65 -1.79 12.81 -5.05
N VAL A 66 -2.32 13.96 -5.43
CA VAL A 66 -3.43 14.15 -6.36
C VAL A 66 -3.05 15.08 -7.52
N ASN A 67 -1.76 15.36 -7.73
CA ASN A 67 -1.32 16.13 -8.89
C ASN A 67 -1.60 15.31 -10.15
N PRO A 68 -2.47 15.77 -11.09
CA PRO A 68 -2.78 15.03 -12.31
C PRO A 68 -1.54 14.70 -13.14
N GLY A 69 -0.51 15.54 -13.13
CA GLY A 69 0.75 15.31 -13.81
C GLY A 69 1.60 14.18 -13.22
N HIS A 70 1.29 13.72 -12.00
CA HIS A 70 1.95 12.56 -11.37
C HIS A 70 1.09 11.28 -11.45
N LEU A 71 -0.03 11.32 -12.17
CA LEU A 71 -0.99 10.23 -12.27
C LEU A 71 -1.10 9.73 -13.71
N PHE A 72 -1.03 8.41 -13.88
CA PHE A 72 -1.15 7.77 -15.18
C PHE A 72 -2.01 6.51 -15.11
N ILE A 73 -2.51 6.07 -16.27
CA ILE A 73 -3.28 4.83 -16.39
C ILE A 73 -2.33 3.66 -16.59
N GLY A 74 -2.55 2.58 -15.84
CA GLY A 74 -1.84 1.33 -16.03
C GLY A 74 -2.70 0.12 -15.70
N THR A 75 -2.26 -1.03 -16.19
CA THR A 75 -2.80 -2.33 -15.83
C THR A 75 -2.26 -2.79 -14.47
N ASN A 76 -2.84 -3.87 -13.94
CA ASN A 76 -2.26 -4.55 -12.78
C ASN A 76 -0.82 -5.04 -13.06
N ALA A 77 -0.53 -5.46 -14.30
CA ALA A 77 0.80 -5.91 -14.69
C ALA A 77 1.81 -4.75 -14.63
N ASP A 78 1.42 -3.56 -15.11
CA ASP A 78 2.26 -2.36 -15.07
C ASP A 78 2.58 -1.95 -13.62
N ASN A 79 1.56 -1.95 -12.75
CA ASN A 79 1.77 -1.68 -11.33
C ASN A 79 2.70 -2.70 -10.66
N MET A 80 2.60 -3.97 -11.05
CA MET A 80 3.49 -5.02 -10.54
C MET A 80 4.92 -4.85 -11.06
N ALA A 81 5.09 -4.52 -12.34
CA ALA A 81 6.38 -4.26 -12.96
C ALA A 81 7.06 -3.04 -12.30
N ASP A 82 6.34 -1.94 -12.09
CA ASP A 82 6.83 -0.76 -11.38
C ASP A 82 7.23 -1.07 -9.92
N LYS A 83 6.46 -1.92 -9.24
CA LYS A 83 6.83 -2.39 -7.90
C LYS A 83 8.12 -3.22 -7.91
N VAL A 84 8.36 -4.03 -8.95
CA VAL A 84 9.62 -4.78 -9.13
C VAL A 84 10.77 -3.83 -9.42
N SER A 85 10.64 -2.94 -10.40
CA SER A 85 11.71 -2.03 -10.83
C SER A 85 12.18 -1.12 -9.70
N LYS A 86 11.25 -0.68 -8.84
CA LYS A 86 11.55 0.15 -7.66
C LYS A 86 12.02 -0.64 -6.43
N GLY A 87 12.23 -1.95 -6.54
CA GLY A 87 12.69 -2.79 -5.42
C GLY A 87 11.68 -2.88 -4.26
N ARG A 88 10.39 -2.60 -4.51
CA ARG A 88 9.33 -2.58 -3.48
C ARG A 88 8.68 -3.94 -3.26
N GLN A 89 9.24 -5.01 -3.84
CA GLN A 89 8.78 -6.37 -3.63
C GLN A 89 9.25 -6.87 -2.27
N SER A 90 8.32 -7.44 -1.50
CA SER A 90 8.67 -8.12 -0.25
C SER A 90 9.44 -9.40 -0.58
N ARG A 91 10.55 -9.63 0.11
CA ARG A 91 11.23 -10.95 0.10
C ARG A 91 10.25 -12.04 0.52
N LYS A 92 10.20 -13.12 -0.25
CA LYS A 92 9.52 -14.36 0.14
C LYS A 92 10.46 -15.14 1.05
N LEU A 93 10.03 -15.40 2.28
CA LEU A 93 10.76 -16.24 3.22
C LEU A 93 10.49 -17.72 2.90
N SER A 94 11.53 -18.54 3.00
CA SER A 94 11.40 -20.00 2.88
C SER A 94 10.71 -20.58 4.11
N ASP A 95 10.29 -21.84 4.03
CA ASP A 95 9.74 -22.53 5.21
C ASP A 95 10.83 -22.70 6.30
N GLU A 96 12.09 -22.87 5.89
CA GLU A 96 13.27 -22.87 6.78
C GLU A 96 13.42 -21.52 7.51
N ASP A 97 13.36 -20.39 6.78
CA ASP A 97 13.39 -19.04 7.37
C ASP A 97 12.26 -18.88 8.40
N VAL A 98 11.06 -19.37 8.08
CA VAL A 98 9.88 -19.29 8.96
C VAL A 98 10.08 -20.11 10.23
N LEU A 99 10.63 -21.33 10.12
CA LEU A 99 10.94 -22.18 11.27
C LEU A 99 12.02 -21.52 12.14
N ALA A 100 13.09 -21.00 11.54
CA ALA A 100 14.14 -20.30 12.26
C ALA A 100 13.60 -19.06 13.02
N ILE A 101 12.74 -18.25 12.40
CA ILE A 101 12.11 -17.07 13.03
C ILE A 101 11.22 -17.47 14.22
N ARG A 102 10.49 -18.58 14.12
CA ARG A 102 9.63 -19.09 15.20
C ARG A 102 10.44 -19.65 16.37
N SER A 103 11.52 -20.35 16.07
CA SER A 103 12.40 -20.98 17.06
C SER A 103 13.34 -19.99 17.77
N ALA A 104 13.58 -18.82 17.17
CA ALA A 104 14.43 -17.75 17.71
C ALA A 104 13.84 -17.04 18.95
N LYS A 105 13.67 -17.77 20.07
CA LYS A 105 13.24 -17.21 21.36
C LYS A 105 14.31 -16.27 21.92
N GLY A 106 13.90 -15.21 22.62
CA GLY A 106 14.80 -14.23 23.21
C GLY A 106 15.39 -13.21 22.22
N ILE A 107 15.35 -13.46 20.92
CA ILE A 107 15.82 -12.48 19.92
C ILE A 107 14.75 -11.40 19.69
N PRO A 108 15.09 -10.10 19.76
CA PRO A 108 14.16 -9.03 19.44
C PRO A 108 13.64 -9.11 18.00
N GLN A 109 12.35 -8.80 17.79
CA GLN A 109 11.72 -8.87 16.46
C GLN A 109 12.41 -7.96 15.43
N HIS A 110 12.86 -6.77 15.85
CA HIS A 110 13.55 -5.83 14.96
C HIS A 110 14.91 -6.35 14.48
N ALA A 111 15.61 -7.15 15.31
CA ALA A 111 16.88 -7.76 14.94
C ALA A 111 16.67 -8.83 13.87
N LEU A 112 15.66 -9.69 14.04
CA LEU A 112 15.27 -10.65 13.01
C LEU A 112 14.79 -9.95 11.72
N ALA A 113 14.01 -8.87 11.85
CA ALA A 113 13.55 -8.08 10.71
C ALA A 113 14.74 -7.61 9.84
N LYS A 114 15.77 -7.05 10.49
CA LYS A 114 17.03 -6.66 9.84
C LYS A 114 17.76 -7.85 9.20
N GLN A 115 17.91 -8.96 9.93
CA GLN A 115 18.58 -10.17 9.45
C GLN A 115 17.91 -10.76 8.20
N TYR A 116 16.58 -10.79 8.18
CA TYR A 116 15.81 -11.39 7.09
C TYR A 116 15.41 -10.37 6.01
N GLY A 117 15.72 -9.08 6.17
CA GLY A 117 15.36 -8.04 5.21
C GLY A 117 13.85 -7.88 5.06
N VAL A 118 13.10 -7.98 6.16
CA VAL A 118 11.64 -7.85 6.21
C VAL A 118 11.21 -6.84 7.28
N ASP A 119 9.96 -6.41 7.22
CA ASP A 119 9.39 -5.50 8.23
C ASP A 119 9.18 -6.20 9.58
N GLN A 120 9.32 -5.48 10.70
CA GLN A 120 9.10 -6.02 12.05
C GLN A 120 7.70 -6.65 12.20
N SER A 121 6.67 -6.03 11.62
CA SER A 121 5.31 -6.57 11.67
C SER A 121 5.18 -7.89 10.91
N HIS A 122 6.05 -8.17 9.95
CA HIS A 122 6.12 -9.46 9.27
C HIS A 122 6.65 -10.55 10.21
N ILE A 123 7.73 -10.26 10.96
CA ILE A 123 8.27 -11.16 12.00
C ILE A 123 7.22 -11.44 13.07
N SER A 124 6.51 -10.41 13.53
CA SER A 124 5.45 -10.57 14.53
C SER A 124 4.34 -11.52 14.06
N ARG A 125 3.90 -11.41 12.79
CA ARG A 125 2.88 -12.30 12.21
C ARG A 125 3.35 -13.75 12.11
N ILE A 126 4.62 -13.95 11.75
CA ILE A 126 5.22 -15.30 11.67
C ILE A 126 5.24 -15.97 13.05
N ARG A 127 5.66 -15.22 14.09
CA ARG A 127 5.70 -15.70 15.48
C ARG A 127 4.31 -15.96 16.06
N SER A 128 3.31 -15.14 15.72
CA SER A 128 1.93 -15.33 16.17
C SER A 128 1.13 -16.36 15.38
N GLY A 129 1.76 -17.07 14.42
CA GLY A 129 1.08 -18.08 13.60
C GLY A 129 0.10 -17.51 12.57
N HIS A 130 0.03 -16.20 12.38
CA HIS A 130 -0.91 -15.55 11.46
C HIS A 130 -0.37 -15.56 10.03
N ARG A 131 -0.86 -16.49 9.19
CA ARG A 131 -0.70 -16.40 7.73
C ARG A 131 -2.01 -15.87 7.13
N ASN A 132 -1.97 -14.68 6.52
CA ASN A 132 -3.09 -14.10 5.74
C ASN A 132 -4.46 -14.07 6.45
N GLY A 133 -4.50 -13.65 7.73
CA GLY A 133 -5.78 -13.39 8.40
C GLY A 133 -6.61 -14.62 8.77
N ARG A 134 -6.08 -15.84 8.64
CA ARG A 134 -6.65 -17.03 9.28
C ARG A 134 -5.78 -17.48 10.44
N ILE A 135 -6.38 -17.57 11.63
CA ILE A 135 -5.81 -18.25 12.79
C ILE A 135 -5.81 -19.75 12.45
N LEU A 136 -4.63 -20.34 12.25
CA LEU A 136 -4.52 -21.79 12.29
C LEU A 136 -4.70 -22.18 13.75
N ARG A 137 -5.89 -22.67 14.12
CA ARG A 137 -6.05 -23.45 15.35
C ARG A 137 -5.21 -24.69 15.16
N GLU A 138 -4.25 -24.91 16.04
CA GLU A 138 -3.53 -26.18 16.15
C GLU A 138 -4.60 -27.27 16.27
N LYS A 139 -4.67 -28.15 15.29
CA LYS A 139 -5.42 -29.40 15.42
C LYS A 139 -4.61 -30.26 16.37
N ASN A 140 -4.91 -30.16 17.66
CA ASN A 140 -4.63 -31.23 18.61
C ASN A 140 -5.60 -32.36 18.31
N GLN A 141 -5.11 -33.41 17.64
CA GLN A 141 -5.26 -34.83 17.96
C GLN A 141 -4.89 -35.68 16.75
#